data_AF-A0A1L3MP16-F1
#
_entry.id   AF-A0A1L3MP16-F1
#
_cell.length_a   1.000
_cell.length_b   1.000
_cell.length_c   1.000
_cell.angle_alpha   90.00
_cell.angle_beta   90.00
_cell.angle_gamma   90.00
#
_symmetry.space_group_name_H-M   'P 1'
#
loop_
_entity.id
_entity.type
_entity.pdbx_description
1 polymer ?
#
loop_
_entity_poly.entity_id
_entity_poly.type
_entity_poly.pdbx_seq_one_letter_code
_entity_poly.pdbx_strand_id
1 'polypeptide(L)'
;MSKKLFTEKEITQLSKNPYVKSVSSKGITYSDEFKQHFVSEFSKGKFSRQIFEEAGFDVEIIGMQRIKSSSERWRNTYKTEGLLGLKDTRKDNSGRQRVKELPLEEKYARLEAQMNLVKAENELLKKIHMLERGLKK
;
A
#
# COMPACT_ATOMS: atom_id res chain seq x y z
N MET A 1 -13.90 -14.68 -11.86
CA MET A 1 -12.50 -14.45 -12.27
C MET A 1 -12.39 -14.62 -13.77
N SER A 2 -11.69 -13.71 -14.48
CA SER A 2 -11.48 -13.87 -15.93
C SER A 2 -10.59 -15.09 -16.19
N LYS A 3 -10.94 -15.91 -17.20
CA LYS A 3 -10.15 -17.06 -17.65
C LYS A 3 -8.98 -16.66 -18.56
N LYS A 4 -8.92 -15.39 -19.02
CA LYS A 4 -7.88 -14.89 -19.92
C LYS A 4 -6.53 -14.84 -19.20
N LEU A 5 -5.52 -15.48 -19.79
CA LEU A 5 -4.11 -15.36 -19.40
C LEU A 5 -3.44 -14.29 -20.27
N PHE A 6 -2.48 -13.59 -19.69
CA PHE A 6 -1.66 -12.62 -20.40
C PHE A 6 -0.52 -13.32 -21.14
N THR A 7 -0.32 -12.93 -22.39
CA THR A 7 0.85 -13.30 -23.20
C THR A 7 2.09 -12.51 -22.76
N GLU A 8 3.29 -12.98 -23.09
CA GLU A 8 4.54 -12.28 -22.75
C GLU A 8 4.59 -10.85 -23.31
N LYS A 9 4.00 -10.63 -24.49
CA LYS A 9 3.87 -9.29 -25.09
C LYS A 9 2.96 -8.38 -24.27
N GLU A 10 1.80 -8.87 -23.85
CA GLU A 10 0.89 -8.11 -22.97
C GLU A 10 1.53 -7.84 -21.60
N ILE A 11 2.27 -8.81 -21.04
CA ILE A 11 2.98 -8.65 -19.77
C ILE A 11 4.02 -7.52 -19.87
N THR A 12 4.84 -7.53 -20.92
CA THR A 12 5.89 -6.51 -21.13
C THR A 12 5.31 -5.13 -21.46
N GLN A 13 4.15 -5.06 -22.11
CA GLN A 13 3.43 -3.80 -22.32
C GLN A 13 2.89 -3.25 -20.99
N LEU A 14 2.22 -4.08 -20.19
CA LEU A 14 1.63 -3.67 -18.92
C LEU A 14 2.71 -3.31 -17.87
N SER A 15 3.85 -3.99 -17.88
CA SER A 15 4.95 -3.73 -16.94
C SER A 15 5.64 -2.38 -17.14
N LYS A 16 5.45 -1.73 -18.30
CA LYS A 16 6.00 -0.39 -18.57
C LYS A 16 5.21 0.73 -17.90
N ASN A 17 3.97 0.46 -17.49
CA ASN A 17 3.11 1.47 -16.89
C ASN A 17 3.54 1.73 -15.42
N PRO A 18 3.74 2.99 -15.00
CA PRO A 18 4.17 3.35 -13.64
C PRO A 18 3.18 2.90 -12.55
N TYR A 19 1.91 2.74 -12.89
CA TYR A 19 0.85 2.30 -11.95
C TYR A 19 0.83 0.78 -11.73
N VAL A 20 1.76 0.05 -12.34
CA VAL A 20 1.91 -1.40 -12.22
C VAL A 20 3.13 -1.73 -11.39
N LYS A 21 2.91 -2.49 -10.31
CA LYS A 21 3.97 -2.98 -9.43
C LYS A 21 4.56 -4.30 -9.92
N SER A 22 3.71 -5.21 -10.37
CA SER A 22 4.13 -6.47 -10.98
C SER A 22 3.04 -7.06 -11.87
N VAL A 23 3.45 -7.80 -12.90
CA VAL A 23 2.53 -8.51 -13.78
C VAL A 23 2.93 -9.97 -13.84
N SER A 24 1.94 -10.85 -13.76
CA SER A 24 2.07 -12.29 -13.98
C SER A 24 1.09 -12.71 -15.07
N SER A 25 1.26 -13.91 -15.63
CA SER A 25 0.33 -14.46 -16.63
C SER A 25 -1.13 -14.50 -16.15
N LYS A 26 -1.37 -14.59 -14.85
CA LYS A 26 -2.70 -14.73 -14.25
C LYS A 26 -3.28 -13.42 -13.72
N GLY A 27 -2.48 -12.38 -13.51
CA GLY A 27 -2.96 -11.17 -12.84
C GLY A 27 -1.93 -10.05 -12.73
N ILE A 28 -2.44 -8.86 -12.40
CA ILE A 28 -1.69 -7.61 -12.28
C ILE A 28 -1.74 -7.18 -10.81
N THR A 29 -0.59 -6.79 -10.28
CA THR A 29 -0.48 -6.10 -8.99
C THR A 29 -0.30 -4.61 -9.26
N TYR A 30 -1.28 -3.82 -8.84
CA TYR A 30 -1.26 -2.37 -9.00
C TYR A 30 -0.49 -1.69 -7.87
N SER A 31 0.09 -0.52 -8.16
CA SER A 31 0.74 0.31 -7.15
C SER A 31 -0.28 0.86 -6.15
N ASP A 32 0.20 1.20 -4.95
CA ASP A 32 -0.67 1.78 -3.91
C ASP A 32 -1.15 3.18 -4.30
N GLU A 33 -0.29 3.94 -4.98
CA GLU A 33 -0.61 5.24 -5.58
C GLU A 33 -1.78 5.15 -6.55
N PHE A 34 -1.79 4.14 -7.43
CA PHE A 34 -2.88 3.97 -8.38
C PHE A 34 -4.20 3.64 -7.69
N LYS A 35 -4.20 2.79 -6.66
CA LYS A 35 -5.42 2.46 -5.91
C LYS A 35 -6.00 3.70 -5.23
N GLN A 36 -5.15 4.55 -4.66
CA GLN A 36 -5.57 5.80 -4.04
C GLN A 36 -6.13 6.78 -5.07
N HIS A 37 -5.42 6.97 -6.18
CA HIS A 37 -5.88 7.78 -7.31
C HIS A 37 -7.23 7.27 -7.83
N PHE A 38 -7.36 5.96 -8.01
CA PHE A 38 -8.58 5.33 -8.47
C PHE A 38 -9.77 5.64 -7.56
N VAL A 39 -9.62 5.46 -6.25
CA VAL A 39 -10.71 5.73 -5.29
C VAL A 39 -11.09 7.22 -5.31
N SER A 40 -10.10 8.12 -5.36
CA SER A 40 -10.35 9.56 -5.44
C SER A 40 -11.15 9.94 -6.69
N GLU A 41 -10.71 9.50 -7.87
CA GLU A 41 -11.39 9.79 -9.14
C GLU A 41 -12.76 9.11 -9.24
N PHE A 42 -12.89 7.89 -8.72
CA PHE A 42 -14.17 7.19 -8.67
C PHE A 42 -15.18 7.92 -7.77
N SER A 43 -14.74 8.45 -6.62
CA SER A 43 -15.58 9.27 -5.74
C SER A 43 -16.03 10.58 -6.39
N LYS A 44 -15.30 11.09 -7.38
CA LYS A 44 -15.72 12.25 -8.21
C LYS A 44 -16.77 11.89 -9.27
N GLY A 45 -17.12 10.60 -9.41
CA GLY A 45 -18.14 10.14 -10.35
C GLY A 45 -17.61 9.62 -11.69
N LYS A 46 -16.28 9.50 -11.88
CA LYS A 46 -15.71 8.90 -13.09
C LYS A 46 -15.97 7.39 -13.15
N PHE A 47 -16.12 6.86 -14.36
CA PHE A 47 -16.28 5.42 -14.56
C PHE A 47 -14.95 4.69 -14.42
N SER A 48 -14.97 3.48 -13.85
CA SER A 48 -13.76 2.65 -13.70
C SER A 48 -12.99 2.48 -15.01
N ARG A 49 -13.68 2.31 -16.13
CA ARG A 49 -13.05 2.18 -17.46
C ARG A 49 -12.22 3.42 -17.80
N GLN A 50 -12.80 4.61 -17.64
CA GLN A 50 -12.15 5.87 -17.96
C GLN A 50 -10.91 6.10 -17.11
N ILE A 51 -10.98 5.81 -15.81
CA ILE A 51 -9.83 5.98 -14.91
C ILE A 51 -8.65 5.08 -15.34
N PHE A 52 -8.94 3.87 -15.81
CA PHE A 52 -7.90 2.98 -16.33
C PHE A 52 -7.33 3.48 -17.67
N GLU A 53 -8.17 3.96 -18.58
CA GLU A 53 -7.72 4.55 -19.86
C GLU A 53 -6.87 5.81 -19.63
N GLU A 54 -7.29 6.72 -18.76
CA GLU A 54 -6.55 7.93 -18.36
C GLU A 54 -5.21 7.60 -17.71
N ALA A 55 -5.14 6.49 -16.98
CA ALA A 55 -3.91 5.97 -16.39
C ALA A 55 -3.02 5.20 -17.39
N GLY A 56 -3.36 5.20 -18.68
CA GLY A 56 -2.56 4.58 -19.74
C GLY A 56 -2.67 3.05 -19.79
N PHE A 57 -3.76 2.48 -19.28
CA PHE A 57 -4.05 1.06 -19.42
C PHE A 57 -4.87 0.77 -20.67
N ASP A 58 -4.50 -0.29 -21.37
CA ASP A 58 -5.32 -0.86 -22.43
C ASP A 58 -6.43 -1.74 -21.81
N VAL A 59 -7.66 -1.24 -21.88
CA VAL A 59 -8.86 -1.88 -21.33
C VAL A 59 -9.16 -3.21 -22.00
N GLU A 60 -8.85 -3.35 -23.29
CA GLU A 60 -9.08 -4.59 -24.05
C GLU A 60 -8.10 -5.69 -23.63
N ILE A 61 -6.85 -5.32 -23.35
CA ILE A 61 -5.84 -6.24 -22.84
C ILE A 61 -6.25 -6.76 -21.46
N ILE A 62 -6.57 -5.85 -20.53
CA ILE A 62 -6.94 -6.19 -19.14
C ILE A 62 -8.27 -6.93 -19.08
N GLY A 63 -9.26 -6.44 -19.84
CA GLY A 63 -10.62 -6.94 -19.85
C GLY A 63 -11.50 -6.36 -18.73
N MET A 64 -12.73 -6.04 -19.10
CA MET A 64 -13.70 -5.34 -18.25
C MET A 64 -13.97 -6.04 -16.91
N GLN A 65 -14.01 -7.38 -16.90
CA GLN A 65 -14.28 -8.14 -15.67
C GLN A 65 -13.18 -7.97 -14.62
N ARG A 66 -11.90 -7.84 -15.04
CA ARG A 66 -10.79 -7.59 -14.11
C ARG A 66 -10.86 -6.17 -13.55
N ILE A 67 -11.21 -5.19 -14.38
CA ILE A 67 -11.41 -3.80 -13.97
C ILE A 67 -12.52 -3.73 -12.93
N LYS A 68 -13.68 -4.34 -13.20
CA LYS A 68 -14.82 -4.38 -12.28
C LYS A 68 -14.46 -5.02 -10.94
N SER A 69 -13.88 -6.22 -10.95
CA SER A 69 -13.50 -6.91 -9.70
C SER A 69 -12.41 -6.15 -8.91
N SER A 70 -11.47 -5.49 -9.59
CA SER A 70 -10.45 -4.67 -8.90
C SER A 70 -11.08 -3.42 -8.28
N SER A 71 -11.95 -2.75 -9.04
CA SER A 71 -12.70 -1.57 -8.60
C SER A 71 -13.57 -1.88 -7.37
N GLU A 72 -14.30 -3.00 -7.39
CA GLU A 72 -15.10 -3.46 -6.25
C GLU A 72 -14.23 -3.72 -5.02
N ARG A 73 -13.09 -4.41 -5.20
CA ARG A 73 -12.17 -4.70 -4.10
C ARG A 73 -11.64 -3.42 -3.44
N TRP A 74 -11.17 -2.45 -4.21
CA TRP A 74 -10.60 -1.21 -3.66
C TRP A 74 -11.65 -0.33 -3.00
N ARG A 75 -12.86 -0.25 -3.57
CA ARG A 75 -13.96 0.49 -2.94
C ARG A 75 -14.40 -0.14 -1.63
N ASN A 76 -14.50 -1.47 -1.58
CA ASN A 76 -14.90 -2.17 -0.36
C ASN A 76 -13.84 -2.02 0.74
N THR A 77 -12.56 -2.22 0.40
CA THR A 77 -11.44 -2.04 1.36
C THR A 77 -11.34 -0.60 1.84
N TYR A 78 -11.52 0.39 0.97
CA TYR A 78 -11.55 1.79 1.38
C TYR A 78 -12.73 2.09 2.31
N LYS A 79 -13.91 1.49 2.07
CA LYS A 79 -15.08 1.67 2.94
C LYS A 79 -14.87 1.10 4.35
N THR A 80 -14.10 0.02 4.49
CA THR A 80 -13.87 -0.65 5.79
C THR A 80 -12.66 -0.10 6.55
N GLU A 81 -11.55 0.17 5.85
CA GLU A 81 -10.24 0.45 6.45
C GLU A 81 -9.64 1.80 6.00
N GLY A 82 -10.34 2.54 5.14
CA GLY A 82 -9.86 3.81 4.59
C GLY A 82 -8.62 3.65 3.72
N LEU A 83 -7.73 4.66 3.74
CA LEU A 83 -6.49 4.67 2.95
C LEU A 83 -5.50 3.58 3.38
N LEU A 84 -5.50 3.20 4.66
CA LEU A 84 -4.60 2.16 5.19
C LEU A 84 -4.85 0.80 4.53
N GLY A 85 -6.13 0.46 4.27
CA GLY A 85 -6.49 -0.80 3.62
C GLY A 85 -6.12 -0.89 2.14
N LEU A 86 -5.75 0.22 1.50
CA LEU A 86 -5.29 0.23 0.10
C LEU A 86 -3.79 -0.07 -0.02
N LYS A 87 -3.01 0.15 1.05
CA LYS A 87 -1.57 -0.08 1.08
C LYS A 87 -1.25 -1.58 0.97
N ASP A 88 -0.20 -1.94 0.25
CA ASP A 88 0.25 -3.33 0.15
C ASP A 88 0.95 -3.78 1.44
N THR A 89 0.20 -4.50 2.29
CA THR A 89 0.67 -5.01 3.59
C THR A 89 1.59 -6.22 3.49
N ARG A 90 1.88 -6.76 2.29
CA ARG A 90 2.75 -7.93 2.12
C ARG A 90 4.20 -7.69 2.56
N LYS A 91 4.66 -6.43 2.56
CA LYS A 91 6.00 -6.06 3.06
C LYS A 91 6.07 -6.11 4.58
N ASP A 92 5.01 -5.67 5.24
CA ASP A 92 4.95 -5.54 6.70
C ASP A 92 4.58 -6.90 7.35
N ASN A 93 3.83 -7.74 6.64
CA ASN A 93 3.48 -9.11 7.04
C ASN A 93 4.57 -10.12 6.65
N SER A 94 5.81 -9.89 7.09
CA SER A 94 6.85 -10.92 7.04
C SER A 94 6.51 -11.99 8.09
N GLY A 95 5.76 -13.02 7.70
CA GLY A 95 5.19 -14.04 8.60
C GLY A 95 6.14 -14.59 9.67
N ARG A 96 6.70 -15.80 9.49
CA ARG A 96 7.65 -16.35 10.47
C ARG A 96 8.95 -15.54 10.39
N GLN A 97 9.27 -14.80 11.45
CA GLN A 97 10.58 -14.14 11.56
C GLN A 97 11.68 -15.19 11.37
N ARG A 98 12.57 -14.97 10.39
CA ARG A 98 13.80 -15.78 10.30
C ARG A 98 14.61 -15.45 11.55
N VAL A 99 14.73 -16.42 12.46
CA VAL A 99 15.63 -16.34 13.60
C VAL A 99 17.05 -16.43 13.03
N LYS A 100 17.60 -15.30 12.58
CA LYS A 100 19.02 -15.16 12.25
C LYS A 100 19.68 -14.51 13.46
N GLU A 101 20.72 -15.14 13.98
CA GLU A 101 21.56 -14.48 14.98
C GLU A 101 22.23 -13.28 14.32
N LEU A 102 21.82 -12.08 14.73
CA LEU A 102 22.40 -10.83 14.23
C LEU A 102 23.85 -10.73 14.72
N PRO A 103 24.77 -10.18 13.89
CA PRO A 103 26.11 -9.84 14.35
C PRO A 103 26.04 -8.85 15.52
N LEU A 104 27.06 -8.88 16.38
CA LEU A 104 27.06 -8.17 17.66
C LEU A 104 26.88 -6.65 17.47
N GLU A 105 27.48 -6.08 16.43
CA GLU A 105 27.37 -4.66 16.06
C GLU A 105 25.92 -4.24 15.73
N GLU A 106 25.20 -5.05 14.95
CA GLU A 106 23.78 -4.78 14.63
C GLU A 106 22.88 -4.87 15.87
N LYS A 107 23.23 -5.74 16.84
CA LYS A 107 22.51 -5.80 18.13
C LYS A 107 22.70 -4.52 18.93
N TYR A 108 23.93 -4.01 19.02
CA TYR A 108 24.22 -2.75 19.71
C TYR A 108 23.49 -1.56 19.07
N ALA A 109 23.54 -1.43 17.74
CA ALA A 109 22.86 -0.36 17.03
C ALA A 109 21.33 -0.37 17.26
N ARG A 110 20.71 -1.56 17.28
CA ARG A 110 19.28 -1.69 17.62
C ARG A 110 18.98 -1.29 19.06
N LEU A 111 19.83 -1.71 20.01
CA LEU A 111 19.65 -1.38 21.42
C LEU A 111 19.76 0.13 21.65
N GLU A 112 20.72 0.77 21.00
CA GLU A 112 20.91 2.22 21.05
C GLU A 112 19.71 2.98 20.46
N ALA A 113 19.19 2.54 19.31
CA ALA A 113 17.99 3.12 18.72
C ALA A 113 16.77 2.98 19.64
N GLN A 114 16.58 1.83 20.29
CA GLN A 114 15.52 1.62 21.28
C GLN A 114 15.69 2.53 22.50
N MET A 115 16.91 2.66 23.02
CA MET A 115 17.21 3.55 24.15
C MET A 115 16.89 5.01 23.81
N ASN A 116 17.22 5.45 22.59
CA ASN A 116 16.94 6.81 22.13
C ASN A 116 15.44 7.07 21.96
N LEU A 117 14.69 6.10 21.44
CA LEU A 117 13.23 6.19 21.32
C LEU A 117 12.57 6.31 22.71
N VAL A 118 12.93 5.45 23.65
CA VAL A 118 12.39 5.47 25.03
C VAL A 118 12.73 6.79 25.74
N LYS A 119 13.93 7.35 25.51
CA LYS A 119 14.29 8.67 26.05
C LYS A 119 13.39 9.76 25.47
N ALA A 120 13.15 9.76 24.16
CA ALA A 120 12.28 10.74 23.50
C ALA A 120 10.83 10.65 24.00
N GLU A 121 10.29 9.45 24.18
CA GLU A 121 8.95 9.23 24.76
C GLU A 121 8.85 9.81 26.18
N ASN A 122 9.84 9.55 27.03
CA ASN A 122 9.89 10.09 28.39
C ASN A 122 9.98 11.62 28.41
N GLU A 123 10.73 12.24 27.50
CA GLU A 123 10.78 13.69 27.39
C GLU A 123 9.44 14.28 26.95
N LEU A 124 8.75 13.61 26.01
CA LEU A 124 7.43 14.03 25.56
C LEU A 124 6.40 13.92 26.69
N LEU A 125 6.40 12.82 27.45
CA LEU A 125 5.55 12.65 28.62
C LEU A 125 5.82 13.72 29.68
N LYS A 126 7.09 14.06 29.95
CA LYS A 126 7.45 15.15 30.87
C LYS A 126 6.91 16.51 30.39
N LYS A 127 6.99 16.80 29.09
CA LYS A 127 6.46 18.04 28.51
C LYS A 127 4.94 18.11 28.65
N ILE A 128 4.22 17.03 28.35
CA ILE A 128 2.76 16.95 28.54
C ILE A 128 2.40 17.22 30.01
N HIS A 129 3.08 16.54 30.95
CA HIS A 129 2.82 16.71 32.37
C HIS A 129 3.04 18.15 32.87
N MET A 130 4.05 18.83 32.35
CA MET A 130 4.28 20.25 32.68
C MET A 130 3.16 21.15 32.14
N LEU A 131 2.68 20.90 30.92
CA LEU A 131 1.57 21.65 30.33
C LEU A 131 0.27 21.43 31.11
N GLU A 132 -0.04 20.18 31.47
CA GLU A 132 -1.24 19.83 32.26
C GLU A 132 -1.23 20.45 33.67
N ARG A 133 -0.06 20.52 34.32
CA ARG A 133 0.10 21.22 35.61
C ARG A 133 -0.04 22.74 35.48
N GLY A 134 0.36 23.32 34.35
CA GLY A 134 0.17 24.75 34.07
C GLY A 134 -1.28 25.13 33.80
N LEU A 135 -2.06 24.21 33.22
CA LEU A 135 -3.49 24.38 32.89
C LEU A 135 -4.43 24.20 34.09
N LYS A 136 -3.96 23.67 35.22
CA LYS A 136 -4.74 23.48 36.46
C LYS A 136 -4.71 24.69 37.42
N LYS A 137 -4.36 25.89 36.92
CA LYS A 137 -4.45 27.16 37.66
C LYS A 137 -5.56 28.03 37.13
#